data_AF-A0A8H5A4K7-F1
#
_entry.id   AF-A0A8H5A4K7-F1
#
_cell.length_a   1.000
_cell.length_b   1.000
_cell.length_c   1.000
_cell.angle_alpha   90.00
_cell.angle_beta   90.00
_cell.angle_gamma   90.00
#
_symmetry.space_group_name_H-M   'P 1'
#
loop_
_entity.id
_entity.type
_entity.pdbx_description
1 polymer ?
#
loop_
_entity_poly.entity_id
_entity_poly.type
_entity_poly.pdbx_seq_one_letter_code
_entity_poly.pdbx_strand_id
1 'polypeptide(L)'
;TRHGSLKVSDFGNSDCFRMAWENDVHLMSGLFGSGPYIAPEVYTDQEYDGRAVDVWACGIIYMAMRTGGYLWYQARKDEDEIFAHYLKDRRREEGFSPIESLSPIRIRFAVSRHHKSCGRNGAKTYNFVRRPSSAGIIEKWLTHV
;
A
#
# COMPACT_ATOMS: atom_id res chain seq x y z
N THR A 1 -11.91 -1.41 -22.20
CA THR A 1 -13.21 -2.10 -22.00
C THR A 1 -14.33 -1.19 -22.48
N ARG A 2 -15.43 -1.72 -23.04
CA ARG A 2 -16.54 -0.88 -23.57
C ARG A 2 -17.45 -0.28 -22.48
N HIS A 3 -17.24 -0.65 -21.22
CA HIS A 3 -18.09 -0.28 -20.08
C HIS A 3 -17.33 0.36 -18.90
N GLY A 4 -16.10 0.84 -19.10
CA GLY A 4 -15.31 1.44 -18.01
C GLY A 4 -14.94 0.46 -16.88
N SER A 5 -15.00 -0.85 -17.12
CA SER A 5 -14.61 -1.85 -16.12
C SER A 5 -13.10 -1.93 -15.99
N LEU A 6 -12.59 -1.83 -14.75
CA LEU A 6 -11.20 -2.12 -14.40
C LEU A 6 -11.02 -3.64 -14.31
N LYS A 7 -9.94 -4.15 -14.91
CA LYS A 7 -9.53 -5.55 -14.82
C LYS A 7 -8.06 -5.57 -14.44
N VAL A 8 -7.69 -6.42 -13.48
CA VAL A 8 -6.29 -6.71 -13.17
C VAL A 8 -5.84 -7.83 -14.10
N SER A 9 -4.67 -7.67 -14.68
CA SER A 9 -4.04 -8.64 -15.58
C SER A 9 -2.55 -8.71 -15.26
N ASP A 10 -1.87 -9.69 -15.84
CA ASP A 10 -0.45 -9.98 -15.63
C ASP A 10 -0.14 -10.49 -14.21
N PHE A 11 -0.37 -11.78 -14.03
CA PHE A 11 -0.09 -12.51 -12.80
C PHE A 11 1.29 -13.21 -12.85
N GLY A 12 2.22 -12.74 -13.70
CA GLY A 12 3.54 -13.37 -13.87
C GLY A 12 4.39 -13.39 -12.60
N ASN A 13 4.13 -12.46 -11.66
CA ASN A 13 4.78 -12.37 -10.36
C ASN A 13 3.82 -12.67 -9.18
N SER A 14 2.64 -13.25 -9.44
CA SER A 14 1.70 -13.55 -8.35
C SER A 14 2.15 -14.77 -7.53
N ASP A 15 1.86 -14.75 -6.23
CA ASP A 15 2.16 -15.87 -5.34
C ASP A 15 0.95 -16.25 -4.46
N CYS A 16 0.93 -17.51 -4.01
CA CYS A 16 -0.07 -18.03 -3.09
C CYS A 16 0.37 -17.80 -1.64
N PHE A 17 -0.10 -16.70 -1.04
CA PHE A 17 0.25 -16.36 0.35
C PHE A 17 -0.29 -17.35 1.40
N ARG A 18 -1.23 -18.23 1.04
CA ARG A 18 -1.81 -19.26 1.93
C ARG A 18 -2.56 -20.33 1.13
N MET A 19 -2.26 -21.60 1.38
CA MET A 19 -3.04 -22.71 0.85
C MET A 19 -4.31 -22.98 1.68
N ALA A 20 -5.31 -23.65 1.10
CA ALA A 20 -6.61 -23.88 1.75
C ALA A 20 -6.53 -24.67 3.06
N TRP A 21 -5.47 -25.44 3.27
CA TRP A 21 -5.21 -26.26 4.46
C TRP A 21 -4.24 -25.62 5.46
N GLU A 22 -3.69 -24.45 5.15
CA GLU A 22 -2.73 -23.73 6.00
C GLU A 22 -3.42 -22.63 6.79
N ASN A 23 -2.97 -22.44 8.04
CA ASN A 23 -3.42 -21.33 8.89
C ASN A 23 -2.48 -20.13 8.82
N ASP A 24 -1.20 -20.40 8.61
CA ASP A 24 -0.16 -19.37 8.54
C ASP A 24 -0.12 -18.72 7.15
N VAL A 25 0.69 -17.67 7.04
CA VAL A 25 0.87 -16.92 5.80
C VAL A 25 2.30 -17.13 5.35
N HIS A 26 2.49 -17.43 4.07
CA HIS A 26 3.80 -17.50 3.45
C HIS A 26 4.30 -16.09 3.16
N LEU A 27 5.51 -15.80 3.66
CA LEU A 27 6.23 -14.58 3.31
C LEU A 27 6.94 -14.80 1.98
N MET A 28 7.09 -13.71 1.23
CA MET A 28 7.77 -13.69 -0.04
C MET A 28 9.21 -13.22 0.17
N SER A 29 10.13 -13.72 -0.65
CA SER A 29 11.54 -13.31 -0.66
C SER A 29 11.97 -12.93 -2.07
N GLY A 30 12.77 -11.88 -2.19
CA GLY A 30 13.29 -11.39 -3.48
C GLY A 30 12.67 -10.07 -3.94
N LEU A 31 13.24 -9.49 -4.98
CA LEU A 31 12.84 -8.18 -5.50
C LEU A 31 11.89 -8.34 -6.69
N PHE A 32 10.60 -8.15 -6.44
CA PHE A 32 9.55 -8.20 -7.47
C PHE A 32 8.81 -6.86 -7.57
N GLY A 33 8.30 -6.54 -8.75
CA GLY A 33 7.55 -5.33 -9.03
C GLY A 33 8.28 -4.37 -9.98
N SER A 34 7.75 -3.16 -10.13
CA SER A 34 8.29 -2.18 -11.07
C SER A 34 8.37 -0.78 -10.47
N GLY A 35 9.61 -0.24 -10.45
CA GLY A 35 9.94 1.14 -10.11
C GLY A 35 9.12 1.72 -8.94
N PRO A 36 8.26 2.73 -9.19
CA PRO A 36 7.60 3.51 -8.14
C PRO A 36 6.59 2.72 -7.30
N TYR A 37 6.13 1.56 -7.79
CA TYR A 37 5.12 0.73 -7.14
C TYR A 37 5.72 -0.28 -6.15
N ILE A 38 7.04 -0.46 -6.15
CA ILE A 38 7.71 -1.38 -5.22
C ILE A 38 7.68 -0.76 -3.82
N ALA A 39 7.28 -1.55 -2.83
CA ALA A 39 7.20 -1.13 -1.45
C ALA A 39 8.60 -1.06 -0.80
N PRO A 40 8.84 -0.15 0.16
CA PRO A 40 10.16 0.04 0.75
C PRO A 40 10.73 -1.23 1.40
N GLU A 41 9.87 -2.04 2.04
CA GLU A 41 10.25 -3.29 2.71
C GLU A 41 10.78 -4.35 1.74
N VAL A 42 10.39 -4.33 0.46
CA VAL A 42 10.91 -5.25 -0.55
C VAL A 42 12.41 -5.04 -0.80
N TYR A 43 12.92 -3.83 -0.51
CA TYR A 43 14.35 -3.52 -0.63
C TYR A 43 15.15 -3.82 0.65
N THR A 44 14.51 -3.81 1.81
CA THR A 44 15.21 -3.87 3.10
C THR A 44 15.08 -5.20 3.81
N ASP A 45 13.94 -5.87 3.64
CA ASP A 45 13.58 -7.05 4.41
C ASP A 45 13.97 -8.31 3.63
N GLN A 46 14.45 -9.32 4.34
CA GLN A 46 14.78 -10.60 3.73
C GLN A 46 13.52 -11.35 3.28
N GLU A 47 12.45 -11.22 4.07
CA GLU A 47 11.13 -11.78 3.82
C GLU A 47 10.06 -10.75 4.16
N TYR A 48 9.02 -10.64 3.34
CA TYR A 48 7.94 -9.66 3.51
C TYR A 48 6.56 -10.24 3.18
N ASP A 49 5.51 -9.59 3.67
CA ASP A 49 4.12 -9.99 3.41
C ASP A 49 3.64 -9.41 2.06
N GLY A 50 3.52 -10.26 1.04
CA GLY A 50 3.07 -9.83 -0.30
C GLY A 50 1.75 -9.06 -0.32
N ARG A 51 0.86 -9.32 0.66
CA ARG A 51 -0.42 -8.60 0.77
C ARG A 51 -0.23 -7.14 1.15
N ALA A 52 0.79 -6.84 1.96
CA ALA A 52 1.12 -5.46 2.33
C ALA A 52 1.73 -4.71 1.13
N VAL A 53 2.56 -5.40 0.34
CA VAL A 53 3.16 -4.86 -0.88
C VAL A 53 2.09 -4.55 -1.94
N ASP A 54 1.09 -5.41 -2.13
CA ASP A 54 -0.05 -5.16 -3.03
C ASP A 54 -0.85 -3.92 -2.63
N VAL A 55 -1.06 -3.77 -1.32
CA VAL A 55 -1.76 -2.62 -0.73
C VAL A 55 -0.97 -1.32 -0.96
N TRP A 56 0.34 -1.36 -0.76
CA TRP A 56 1.23 -0.25 -1.07
C TRP A 56 1.12 0.16 -2.55
N ALA A 57 1.26 -0.81 -3.46
CA ALA A 57 1.19 -0.57 -4.90
C ALA A 57 -0.16 0.04 -5.30
N CYS A 58 -1.26 -0.42 -4.72
CA CYS A 58 -2.59 0.17 -4.93
C CYS A 58 -2.65 1.64 -4.50
N GLY A 59 -2.00 2.01 -3.39
CA GLY A 59 -1.87 3.39 -2.94
C GLY A 59 -1.12 4.27 -3.96
N ILE A 60 -0.01 3.77 -4.49
CA ILE A 60 0.77 4.50 -5.51
C ILE A 60 0.00 4.63 -6.83
N ILE A 61 -0.69 3.58 -7.28
CA ILE A 61 -1.55 3.64 -8.48
C ILE A 61 -2.65 4.69 -8.28
N TYR A 62 -3.31 4.69 -7.12
CA TYR A 62 -4.30 5.71 -6.79
C TYR A 62 -3.71 7.12 -6.86
N MET A 63 -2.52 7.32 -6.28
CA MET A 63 -1.85 8.61 -6.31
C MET A 63 -1.53 9.04 -7.73
N ALA A 64 -0.96 8.16 -8.56
CA ALA A 64 -0.69 8.44 -9.96
C ALA A 64 -1.95 8.82 -10.74
N MET A 65 -3.09 8.17 -10.48
CA MET A 65 -4.37 8.55 -11.08
C MET A 65 -4.87 9.92 -10.64
N ARG A 66 -4.58 10.34 -9.40
CA ARG A 66 -5.03 11.62 -8.84
C ARG A 66 -4.14 12.80 -9.24
N THR A 67 -2.83 12.59 -9.34
CA THR A 67 -1.83 13.63 -9.61
C THR A 67 -1.44 13.67 -11.09
N GLY A 68 -1.69 12.61 -11.86
CA GLY A 68 -1.23 12.46 -13.23
C GLY A 68 0.24 12.09 -13.37
N GLY A 69 0.92 11.73 -12.26
CA GLY A 69 2.35 11.39 -12.27
C GLY A 69 2.78 10.60 -11.02
N TYR A 70 3.98 10.02 -11.08
CA TYR A 70 4.55 9.28 -9.95
C TYR A 70 4.98 10.22 -8.82
N LEU A 71 4.85 9.78 -7.58
CA LEU A 71 5.30 10.55 -6.41
C LEU A 71 6.83 10.56 -6.27
N TRP A 72 7.48 9.47 -6.68
CA TRP A 72 8.92 9.24 -6.64
C TRP A 72 9.27 8.22 -7.72
N TYR A 73 10.57 8.03 -8.00
CA TYR A 73 11.03 6.99 -8.93
C TYR A 73 11.06 5.62 -8.25
N GLN A 74 11.47 5.58 -6.98
CA GLN A 74 11.58 4.33 -6.21
C GLN A 74 11.49 4.60 -4.71
N ALA A 75 10.89 3.67 -3.96
CA ALA A 75 10.69 3.80 -2.51
C ALA A 75 11.97 3.48 -1.70
N ARG A 76 13.10 4.08 -2.09
CA ARG A 76 14.42 3.86 -1.47
C ARG A 76 14.97 5.16 -0.92
N LYS A 77 15.05 5.27 0.42
CA LYS A 77 15.43 6.51 1.10
C LYS A 77 16.80 7.03 0.69
N ASP A 78 17.76 6.13 0.43
CA ASP A 78 19.14 6.52 0.14
C ASP A 78 19.38 6.81 -1.35
N GLU A 79 18.41 6.50 -2.21
CA GLU A 79 18.54 6.66 -3.67
C GLU A 79 17.49 7.60 -4.28
N ASP A 80 16.41 7.93 -3.56
CA ASP A 80 15.35 8.82 -4.02
C ASP A 80 15.08 9.93 -2.99
N GLU A 81 15.47 11.15 -3.35
CA GLU A 81 15.34 12.33 -2.49
C GLU A 81 13.89 12.67 -2.19
N ILE A 82 12.97 12.44 -3.13
CA ILE A 82 11.54 12.75 -2.96
C ILE A 82 10.93 11.76 -1.97
N PHE A 83 11.29 10.48 -2.09
CA PHE A 83 10.88 9.48 -1.10
C PHE A 83 11.47 9.79 0.28
N ALA A 84 12.74 10.20 0.36
CA ALA A 84 13.36 10.61 1.61
C ALA A 84 12.65 11.83 2.24
N HIS A 85 12.20 12.78 1.42
CA HIS A 85 11.43 13.93 1.86
C HIS A 85 10.05 13.53 2.35
N TYR A 86 9.34 12.67 1.60
CA TYR A 86 8.08 12.08 2.02
C TYR A 86 8.20 11.42 3.41
N LEU A 87 9.26 10.65 3.67
CA LEU A 87 9.49 10.03 4.97
C LEU A 87 9.65 11.04 6.11
N LYS A 88 10.14 12.25 5.83
CA LYS A 88 10.27 13.33 6.81
C LYS A 88 8.95 14.04 7.04
N ASP A 89 8.24 14.35 5.95
CA ASP A 89 7.06 15.21 5.95
C ASP A 89 5.80 14.50 6.43
N ARG A 90 5.65 13.19 6.13
CA ARG A 90 4.54 12.35 6.63
C ARG A 90 4.44 12.28 8.16
N ARG A 91 5.47 12.73 8.89
CA ARG A 91 5.49 12.78 10.36
C ARG A 91 5.07 14.15 10.91
N ARG A 92 4.95 15.16 10.05
CA ARG A 92 4.58 16.54 10.41
C ARG A 92 3.07 16.71 10.27
N GLU A 93 2.52 17.68 10.99
CA GLU A 93 1.08 18.01 10.90
C GLU A 93 0.67 18.52 9.51
N GLU A 94 1.61 19.15 8.79
CA GLU A 94 1.42 19.65 7.43
C GLU A 94 1.33 18.53 6.38
N GLY A 95 1.77 17.31 6.71
CA GLY A 95 1.77 16.15 5.82
C GLY A 95 2.68 16.33 4.59
N PHE A 96 2.54 15.43 3.62
CA PHE A 96 3.25 15.51 2.35
C PHE A 96 2.40 16.24 1.31
N SER A 97 2.84 17.44 0.89
CA SER A 97 2.07 18.36 0.04
C SER A 97 1.41 17.73 -1.20
N PRO A 98 2.07 16.84 -1.98
CA PRO A 98 1.41 16.16 -3.10
C PRO A 98 0.18 15.31 -2.73
N ILE A 99 0.08 14.83 -1.49
CA ILE A 99 -1.08 14.10 -0.98
C ILE A 99 -2.11 15.07 -0.40
N GLU A 100 -1.68 16.05 0.39
CA GLU A 100 -2.57 16.98 1.09
C GLU A 100 -3.23 18.01 0.17
N SER A 101 -2.61 18.34 -0.95
CA SER A 101 -3.17 19.24 -1.96
C SER A 101 -4.31 18.60 -2.78
N LEU A 102 -4.57 17.30 -2.63
CA LEU A 102 -5.63 16.62 -3.35
C LEU A 102 -7.02 17.07 -2.88
N SER A 103 -7.87 17.47 -3.84
CA SER A 103 -9.26 17.80 -3.55
C SER A 103 -9.99 16.64 -2.84
N PRO A 104 -10.79 16.91 -1.79
CA PRO A 104 -11.53 15.86 -1.09
C PRO A 104 -12.48 15.14 -2.04
N ILE A 105 -12.36 13.81 -2.14
CA ILE A 105 -13.36 12.96 -2.80
C ILE A 105 -13.99 12.05 -1.75
N ARG A 106 -15.32 11.92 -1.80
CA ARG A 106 -16.03 10.91 -1.01
C ARG A 106 -15.73 9.52 -1.58
N ILE A 107 -14.75 8.84 -1.01
CA ILE A 107 -14.51 7.42 -1.29
C ILE A 107 -15.28 6.59 -0.27
N ARG A 108 -16.15 5.67 -0.75
CA ARG A 108 -16.78 4.66 0.11
C ARG A 108 -15.93 3.39 0.07
N PHE A 109 -15.08 3.20 1.07
CA PHE A 109 -14.47 1.88 1.30
C PHE A 109 -15.43 1.04 2.14
N ALA A 110 -15.91 -0.07 1.59
CA ALA A 110 -16.59 -1.11 2.36
C ALA A 110 -15.51 -2.00 2.98
N VAL A 111 -15.10 -1.70 4.21
CA VAL A 111 -14.29 -2.63 4.99
C VAL A 111 -15.24 -3.66 5.59
N SER A 112 -15.29 -4.86 5.00
CA SER A 112 -16.05 -5.96 5.60
C SER A 112 -15.30 -6.47 6.84
N ARG A 113 -15.90 -6.32 8.01
CA ARG A 113 -15.37 -6.87 9.26
C ARG A 113 -15.52 -8.39 9.22
N HIS A 114 -14.45 -9.11 8.92
CA HIS A 114 -14.39 -10.53 9.26
C HIS A 114 -14.01 -10.68 10.74
N HIS A 115 -14.91 -11.29 11.52
CA HIS A 115 -14.68 -11.65 12.91
C HIS A 115 -13.57 -12.70 12.98
N LYS A 116 -12.40 -12.37 13.57
CA LYS A 116 -11.35 -13.34 13.84
C LYS A 116 -11.77 -14.26 14.99
N SER A 117 -11.65 -15.57 14.79
CA SER A 117 -11.42 -16.53 15.88
C SER A 117 -10.00 -17.06 15.76
N CYS A 118 -9.21 -16.76 16.79
CA CYS A 118 -8.02 -17.42 17.34
C CYS A 118 -7.00 -18.12 16.41
N GLY A 119 -5.72 -17.69 16.54
CA GLY A 119 -4.53 -18.44 16.16
C GLY A 119 -3.29 -17.55 16.22
N ARG A 120 -2.35 -17.85 17.12
CA ARG A 120 -1.12 -17.07 17.36
C ARG A 120 -0.25 -17.08 16.10
N ASN A 121 -0.14 -15.93 15.43
CA ASN A 121 1.07 -15.36 14.83
C ASN A 121 0.71 -14.11 14.01
N GLY A 122 1.24 -12.96 14.46
CA GLY A 122 1.67 -11.82 13.63
C GLY A 122 0.72 -11.06 12.69
N ALA A 123 -0.52 -11.50 12.41
CA ALA A 123 -1.36 -10.80 11.44
C ALA A 123 -1.90 -9.47 11.99
N LYS A 124 -1.18 -8.36 11.70
CA LYS A 124 -1.59 -6.98 11.99
C LYS A 124 -3.03 -6.74 11.49
N THR A 125 -3.96 -6.62 12.42
CA THR A 125 -5.35 -6.23 12.13
C THR A 125 -5.47 -4.71 12.18
N TYR A 126 -5.80 -4.11 11.05
CA TYR A 126 -6.01 -2.67 10.94
C TYR A 126 -7.45 -2.31 11.34
N ASN A 127 -7.63 -1.81 12.56
CA ASN A 127 -8.93 -1.35 13.06
C ASN A 127 -9.16 0.13 12.72
N PHE A 128 -10.27 0.41 12.04
CA PHE A 128 -10.73 1.77 11.72
C PHE A 128 -11.48 2.37 12.92
N VAL A 129 -10.92 3.40 13.57
CA VAL A 129 -11.53 4.04 14.75
C VAL A 129 -12.20 5.40 14.42
N ARG A 130 -11.94 6.02 13.25
CA ARG A 130 -12.64 7.25 12.82
C ARG A 130 -12.66 7.40 11.30
N ARG A 131 -13.71 8.03 10.75
CA ARG A 131 -13.90 8.33 9.31
C ARG A 131 -12.84 9.33 8.83
N PRO A 132 -11.86 8.95 8.00
CA PRO A 132 -10.80 9.84 7.56
C PRO A 132 -11.18 10.57 6.26
N SER A 133 -10.54 11.71 6.02
CA SER A 133 -10.50 12.38 4.71
C SER A 133 -9.77 11.50 3.69
N SER A 134 -9.90 11.79 2.39
CA SER A 134 -9.20 11.05 1.34
C SER A 134 -7.68 11.05 1.51
N ALA A 135 -7.10 12.16 2.01
CA ALA A 135 -5.69 12.27 2.38
C ALA A 135 -5.32 11.39 3.59
N GLY A 136 -6.12 11.44 4.66
CA GLY A 136 -5.90 10.61 5.86
C GLY A 136 -6.09 9.10 5.66
N ILE A 137 -6.72 8.69 4.55
CA ILE A 137 -6.77 7.30 4.11
C ILE A 137 -5.41 6.91 3.53
N ILE A 138 -4.92 7.65 2.53
CA ILE A 138 -3.65 7.38 1.80
C ILE A 138 -2.45 7.48 2.75
N GLU A 139 -2.42 8.49 3.61
CA GLU A 139 -1.39 8.59 4.63
C GLU A 139 -1.44 7.40 5.58
N LYS A 140 -2.60 6.84 5.96
CA LYS A 140 -2.61 5.62 6.77
C LYS A 140 -2.16 4.37 6.03
N TRP A 141 -2.40 4.28 4.72
CA TRP A 141 -1.93 3.17 3.87
C TRP A 141 -0.41 3.20 3.65
N LEU A 142 0.17 4.37 3.39
CA LEU A 142 1.62 4.54 3.21
C LEU A 142 2.36 4.71 4.56
N THR A 143 1.59 5.07 5.59
CA THR A 143 1.74 5.08 7.07
C THR A 143 2.30 3.88 7.81
N HIS A 144 1.66 2.74 7.58
CA HIS A 144 1.68 1.58 8.47
C HIS A 144 2.23 0.31 7.79
N VAL A 145 2.80 0.51 6.61
CA VAL A 145 3.73 -0.39 5.94
C VAL A 145 5.12 0.18 6.20
#